data_AF-A0A8B8GB32-F1
#
_entry.id   AF-A0A8B8GB32-F1
#
_cell.length_a   1.000
_cell.length_b   1.000
_cell.length_c   1.000
_cell.angle_alpha   90.00
_cell.angle_beta   90.00
_cell.angle_gamma   90.00
#
_symmetry.space_group_name_H-M   'P 1'
#
loop_
_entity.id
_entity.type
_entity.pdbx_description
1 polymer ?
#
loop_
_entity_poly.entity_id
_entity_poly.type
_entity_poly.pdbx_seq_one_letter_code
_entity_poly.pdbx_strand_id
1 'polypeptide(L)'
;MMLDVTEVNLNLKNIVKNLKNKILNYYMSLTQTNISRINNAYKLMIAKSSEMPDTTEDLVELSKYVDECRYSTLSEMKALLRTVGDYIMFLFEYTEFKDEDINSSSQAFRWPQVIEHYLDLATSRVIQKKGVVEGQLKSKKNRI
;
A
#
# COMPACT_ATOMS: atom_id res chain seq x y z
N MET A 1 -5.73 -48.68 40.90
CA MET A 1 -6.49 -48.35 39.68
C MET A 1 -5.98 -47.01 39.20
N MET A 2 -5.29 -46.95 38.05
CA MET A 2 -4.83 -45.66 37.47
C MET A 2 -5.99 -45.01 36.71
N LEU A 3 -6.15 -43.71 36.88
CA LEU A 3 -7.13 -42.91 36.13
C LEU A 3 -6.60 -42.74 34.70
N ASP A 4 -7.36 -43.23 33.72
CA ASP A 4 -7.07 -42.94 32.32
C ASP A 4 -7.50 -41.51 31.99
N VAL A 5 -6.52 -40.67 31.70
CA VAL A 5 -6.70 -39.25 31.36
C VAL A 5 -6.39 -38.98 29.88
N THR A 6 -6.28 -40.02 29.06
CA THR A 6 -5.90 -39.91 27.65
C THR A 6 -6.88 -39.04 26.86
N GLU A 7 -8.19 -39.26 27.06
CA GLU A 7 -9.24 -38.48 26.39
C GLU A 7 -9.22 -37.00 26.79
N VAL A 8 -9.07 -36.71 28.08
CA VAL A 8 -8.96 -35.33 28.59
C VAL A 8 -7.75 -34.64 27.98
N ASN A 9 -6.59 -35.31 27.94
CA ASN A 9 -5.37 -34.77 27.35
C ASN A 9 -5.52 -34.51 25.84
N LEU A 10 -6.19 -35.41 25.11
CA LEU A 10 -6.47 -35.25 23.70
C LEU A 10 -7.35 -34.01 23.46
N ASN A 11 -8.42 -33.86 24.24
CA ASN A 11 -9.34 -32.74 24.14
C ASN A 11 -8.65 -31.40 24.43
N LEU A 12 -7.82 -31.33 25.48
CA LEU A 12 -7.04 -30.13 25.78
C LEU A 12 -6.07 -29.76 24.65
N LYS A 13 -5.35 -30.75 24.09
CA LYS A 13 -4.48 -30.52 22.92
C LYS A 13 -5.26 -29.99 21.71
N ASN A 14 -6.45 -30.53 21.45
CA ASN A 14 -7.30 -30.07 20.37
C ASN A 14 -7.79 -28.64 20.57
N ILE A 15 -8.19 -28.27 21.79
CA ILE A 15 -8.58 -26.89 22.12
C ILE A 15 -7.43 -25.92 21.85
N VAL A 16 -6.22 -26.24 22.34
CA VAL A 16 -5.03 -25.40 22.12
C VAL A 16 -4.70 -25.28 20.63
N LYS A 17 -4.74 -26.39 19.88
CA LYS A 17 -4.52 -26.39 18.43
C LYS A 17 -5.55 -25.53 17.69
N ASN A 18 -6.81 -25.61 18.08
CA ASN A 18 -7.88 -24.82 17.48
C ASN A 18 -7.72 -23.32 17.77
N LEU A 19 -7.33 -22.95 19.00
CA LEU A 19 -7.03 -21.57 19.36
C LEU A 19 -5.83 -21.03 18.56
N LYS A 20 -4.74 -21.80 18.48
CA LYS A 20 -3.58 -21.45 17.65
C LYS A 20 -4.01 -21.20 16.20
N ASN A 21 -4.75 -22.14 15.60
CA ASN A 21 -5.19 -22.01 14.21
C ASN A 21 -6.09 -20.78 13.99
N LYS A 22 -6.97 -20.45 14.94
CA LYS A 22 -7.80 -19.24 14.87
C LYS A 22 -6.94 -17.97 14.83
N ILE A 23 -5.92 -17.88 15.68
CA ILE A 23 -5.00 -16.73 15.72
C ILE A 23 -4.22 -16.63 14.41
N LEU A 24 -3.65 -17.74 13.94
CA LEU A 24 -2.88 -17.76 12.68
C LEU A 24 -3.75 -17.38 11.48
N ASN A 25 -4.96 -17.93 11.38
CA ASN A 25 -5.90 -17.59 10.30
C ASN A 25 -6.30 -16.12 10.34
N TYR A 26 -6.48 -15.54 11.54
CA TYR A 26 -6.77 -14.12 11.69
C TYR A 26 -5.64 -13.25 11.14
N TYR A 27 -4.39 -13.49 11.59
CA TYR A 27 -3.25 -12.71 11.13
C TYR A 27 -2.95 -12.93 9.65
N MET A 28 -3.14 -14.16 9.13
CA MET A 28 -2.98 -14.44 7.70
C MET A 28 -3.98 -13.63 6.86
N SER A 29 -5.27 -13.65 7.24
CA SER A 29 -6.30 -12.87 6.55
C SER A 29 -6.02 -11.37 6.65
N LEU A 30 -5.65 -10.88 7.84
CA LEU A 30 -5.32 -9.47 8.05
C LEU A 30 -4.12 -9.02 7.20
N THR A 31 -3.10 -9.87 7.09
CA THR A 31 -1.91 -9.64 6.26
C THR A 31 -2.30 -9.54 4.79
N GLN A 32 -3.03 -10.52 4.27
CA GLN A 32 -3.47 -10.54 2.87
C GLN A 32 -4.33 -9.32 2.50
N THR A 33 -5.28 -8.96 3.37
CA THR A 33 -6.12 -7.77 3.15
C THR A 33 -5.29 -6.49 3.11
N ASN A 34 -4.36 -6.31 4.04
CA ASN A 34 -3.54 -5.10 4.08
C ASN A 34 -2.53 -5.03 2.93
N ILE A 35 -1.90 -6.15 2.55
CA ILE A 35 -1.02 -6.21 1.36
C ILE A 35 -1.80 -5.83 0.10
N SER A 36 -3.02 -6.37 -0.08
CA SER A 36 -3.88 -6.03 -1.21
C SER A 36 -4.22 -4.53 -1.23
N ARG A 37 -4.58 -3.97 -0.06
CA ARG A 37 -4.84 -2.53 0.10
C ARG A 37 -3.63 -1.68 -0.29
N ILE A 38 -2.45 -2.02 0.21
CA ILE A 38 -1.20 -1.31 -0.11
C ILE A 38 -0.92 -1.37 -1.62
N ASN A 39 -0.96 -2.56 -2.20
CA ASN A 39 -0.70 -2.76 -3.63
C ASN A 39 -1.66 -1.95 -4.50
N ASN A 40 -2.95 -1.92 -4.17
CA ASN A 40 -3.95 -1.17 -4.92
C ASN A 40 -3.77 0.35 -4.75
N ALA A 41 -3.46 0.82 -3.54
CA ALA A 41 -3.18 2.23 -3.29
C ALA A 41 -2.00 2.73 -4.13
N TYR A 42 -0.88 2.00 -4.14
CA TYR A 42 0.28 2.37 -4.96
C TYR A 42 0.01 2.30 -6.47
N LYS A 43 -0.70 1.28 -6.94
CA LYS A 43 -1.12 1.21 -8.35
C LYS A 43 -1.95 2.42 -8.76
N LEU A 44 -2.89 2.84 -7.91
CA LEU A 44 -3.71 4.02 -8.15
C LEU A 44 -2.88 5.31 -8.14
N MET A 45 -1.93 5.46 -7.21
CA MET A 45 -1.00 6.59 -7.21
C MET A 45 -0.20 6.68 -8.49
N ILE A 46 0.32 5.56 -8.99
CA ILE A 46 1.08 5.53 -10.24
C ILE A 46 0.19 5.89 -11.42
N ALA A 47 -1.02 5.33 -11.48
CA ALA A 47 -1.97 5.64 -12.54
C ALA A 47 -2.28 7.14 -12.58
N LYS A 48 -2.68 7.71 -11.44
CA LYS A 48 -3.01 9.15 -11.30
C LYS A 48 -1.82 10.05 -11.60
N SER A 49 -0.63 9.72 -11.07
CA SER A 49 0.60 10.49 -11.32
C SER A 49 1.05 10.42 -12.78
N SER A 50 0.62 9.40 -13.51
CA SER A 50 0.95 9.21 -14.92
C SER A 50 -0.04 9.88 -15.87
N GLU A 51 -1.19 10.38 -15.39
CA GLU A 51 -2.20 11.07 -16.20
C GLU A 51 -1.64 12.38 -16.79
N MET A 52 -1.95 12.65 -18.06
CA MET A 52 -1.57 13.90 -18.72
C MET A 52 -2.72 14.91 -18.56
N PRO A 53 -2.52 16.06 -17.91
CA PRO A 53 -3.57 17.05 -17.76
C PRO A 53 -3.80 17.79 -19.09
N ASP A 54 -5.04 17.75 -19.58
CA ASP A 54 -5.46 18.40 -20.82
C ASP A 54 -6.04 19.79 -20.55
N THR A 55 -6.72 19.96 -19.42
CA THR A 55 -7.31 21.23 -18.99
C THR A 55 -6.57 21.84 -17.80
N THR A 56 -6.85 23.12 -17.51
CA THR A 56 -6.34 23.78 -16.30
C THR A 56 -6.92 23.15 -15.03
N GLU A 57 -8.15 22.64 -15.08
CA GLU A 57 -8.78 21.94 -13.96
C GLU A 57 -8.02 20.65 -13.65
N ASP A 58 -7.78 19.80 -14.65
CA ASP A 58 -7.00 18.57 -14.50
C ASP A 58 -5.60 18.85 -13.94
N LEU A 59 -4.98 19.97 -14.37
CA LEU A 59 -3.66 20.39 -13.89
C LEU A 59 -3.67 20.76 -12.40
N VAL A 60 -4.72 21.44 -11.94
CA VAL A 60 -4.88 21.80 -10.53
C VAL A 60 -5.17 20.56 -9.69
N GLU A 61 -6.03 19.66 -10.17
CA GLU A 61 -6.34 18.39 -9.51
C GLU A 61 -5.09 17.52 -9.37
N LEU A 62 -4.33 17.33 -10.46
CA LEU A 62 -3.08 16.58 -10.43
C LEU A 62 -2.06 17.21 -9.47
N SER A 63 -1.94 18.53 -9.45
CA SER A 63 -1.06 19.24 -8.50
C SER A 63 -1.45 18.94 -7.06
N LYS A 64 -2.74 19.07 -6.73
CA LYS A 64 -3.26 18.81 -5.38
C LYS A 64 -3.03 17.35 -4.97
N TYR A 65 -3.27 16.43 -5.90
CA TYR A 65 -3.09 15.00 -5.66
C TYR A 65 -1.63 14.63 -5.36
N VAL A 66 -0.68 15.17 -6.15
CA VAL A 66 0.75 14.94 -5.92
C VAL A 66 1.19 15.47 -4.56
N ASP A 67 0.70 16.66 -4.18
CA ASP A 67 0.97 17.24 -2.86
C ASP A 67 0.42 16.35 -1.74
N GLU A 68 -0.84 15.92 -1.84
CA GLU A 68 -1.48 15.03 -0.86
C GLU A 68 -0.71 13.71 -0.68
N CYS A 69 -0.27 13.11 -1.79
CA CYS A 69 0.53 11.89 -1.75
C CYS A 69 1.82 12.09 -0.96
N ARG A 70 2.53 13.20 -1.21
CA ARG A 70 3.82 13.50 -0.55
C ARG A 70 3.67 13.85 0.93
N TYR A 71 2.61 14.57 1.30
CA TYR A 71 2.44 15.04 2.68
C TYR A 71 1.79 14.00 3.60
N SER A 72 0.89 13.16 3.09
CA SER A 72 0.15 12.21 3.94
C SER A 72 0.23 10.77 3.43
N THR A 73 -0.23 10.52 2.20
CA THR A 73 -0.60 9.16 1.79
C THR A 73 0.60 8.21 1.77
N LEU A 74 1.78 8.69 1.33
CA LEU A 74 3.00 7.87 1.36
C LEU A 74 3.42 7.50 2.78
N SER A 75 3.30 8.42 3.73
CA SER A 75 3.65 8.16 5.14
C SER A 75 2.74 7.10 5.74
N GLU A 76 1.42 7.22 5.49
CA GLU A 76 0.43 6.24 5.93
C GLU A 76 0.68 4.85 5.33
N MET A 77 0.98 4.78 4.03
CA MET A 77 1.26 3.49 3.38
C MET A 77 2.57 2.87 3.90
N LYS A 78 3.61 3.68 4.11
CA LYS A 78 4.88 3.21 4.71
C LYS A 78 4.67 2.71 6.14
N ALA A 79 3.81 3.38 6.93
CA ALA A 79 3.46 2.93 8.27
C ALA A 79 2.69 1.61 8.25
N LEU A 80 1.67 1.49 7.40
CA LEU A 80 0.91 0.24 7.25
C LEU A 80 1.80 -0.91 6.78
N LEU A 81 2.73 -0.65 5.86
CA LEU A 81 3.69 -1.64 5.37
C LEU A 81 4.60 -2.17 6.49
N ARG A 82 5.03 -1.32 7.44
CA ARG A 82 5.79 -1.76 8.63
C ARG A 82 4.96 -2.69 9.51
N THR A 83 3.73 -2.29 9.84
CA THR A 83 2.80 -3.12 10.64
C THR A 83 2.59 -4.48 10.00
N VAL A 84 2.40 -4.52 8.68
CA VAL A 84 2.23 -5.79 7.95
C VAL A 84 3.52 -6.62 7.94
N GLY A 85 4.69 -5.97 7.89
CA GLY A 85 5.98 -6.62 8.07
C GLY A 85 6.06 -7.38 9.40
N ASP A 86 5.60 -6.77 10.50
CA ASP A 86 5.56 -7.41 11.81
C ASP A 86 4.64 -8.65 11.81
N TYR A 87 3.48 -8.57 11.14
CA TYR A 87 2.57 -9.71 11.01
C TYR A 87 3.19 -10.86 10.20
N ILE A 88 3.88 -10.55 9.10
CA ILE A 88 4.57 -11.54 8.27
C ILE A 88 5.68 -12.22 9.07
N MET A 89 6.48 -11.45 9.83
CA MET A 89 7.54 -12.02 10.68
C MET A 89 6.98 -12.95 11.73
N PHE A 90 5.88 -12.57 12.40
CA PHE A 90 5.16 -13.45 13.31
C PHE A 90 4.70 -14.73 12.60
N LEU A 91 4.04 -14.62 11.46
CA LEU A 91 3.50 -15.76 10.72
C LEU A 91 4.59 -16.71 10.19
N PHE A 92 5.77 -16.20 9.82
CA PHE A 92 6.89 -17.03 9.34
C PHE A 92 7.37 -18.05 10.38
N GLU A 93 7.23 -17.76 11.67
CA GLU A 93 7.60 -18.69 12.74
C GLU A 93 6.60 -19.85 12.90
N TYR A 94 5.37 -19.71 12.40
CA TYR A 94 4.28 -20.63 12.73
C TYR A 94 3.53 -21.21 11.53
N THR A 95 3.76 -20.69 10.31
CA THR A 95 3.03 -21.06 9.09
C THR A 95 3.92 -21.10 7.87
N GLU A 96 3.55 -21.94 6.91
CA GLU A 96 4.09 -21.92 5.55
C GLU A 96 3.29 -20.92 4.70
N PHE A 97 4.00 -20.14 3.89
CA PHE A 97 3.39 -19.19 2.96
C PHE A 97 3.27 -19.81 1.58
N LYS A 98 2.19 -19.44 0.87
CA LYS A 98 2.06 -19.74 -0.55
C LYS A 98 2.91 -18.78 -1.37
N ASP A 99 3.42 -19.24 -2.51
CA ASP A 99 4.20 -18.41 -3.43
C ASP A 99 3.46 -17.13 -3.85
N GLU A 100 2.14 -17.21 -4.02
CA GLU A 100 1.28 -16.07 -4.35
C GLU A 100 1.33 -14.98 -3.25
N ASP A 101 1.28 -15.38 -1.98
CA ASP A 101 1.34 -14.46 -0.84
C ASP A 101 2.73 -13.82 -0.72
N ILE A 102 3.78 -14.62 -0.94
CA ILE A 102 5.17 -14.15 -0.95
C ILE A 102 5.37 -13.13 -2.08
N ASN A 103 4.90 -13.42 -3.29
CA ASN A 103 5.04 -12.55 -4.45
C ASN A 103 4.26 -11.25 -4.27
N SER A 104 3.02 -11.32 -3.79
CA SER A 104 2.17 -10.15 -3.53
C SER A 104 2.78 -9.24 -2.45
N SER A 105 3.31 -9.84 -1.38
CA SER A 105 4.01 -9.11 -0.31
C SER A 105 5.32 -8.49 -0.82
N SER A 106 6.11 -9.26 -1.58
CA SER A 106 7.35 -8.78 -2.18
C SER A 106 7.12 -7.58 -3.11
N GLN A 107 6.04 -7.58 -3.88
CA GLN A 107 5.64 -6.41 -4.67
C GLN A 107 5.32 -5.21 -3.77
N ALA A 108 4.55 -5.42 -2.69
CA ALA A 108 4.19 -4.36 -1.76
C ALA A 108 5.41 -3.65 -1.15
N PHE A 109 6.42 -4.43 -0.75
CA PHE A 109 7.67 -3.88 -0.18
C PHE A 109 8.57 -3.14 -1.18
N ARG A 110 8.36 -3.32 -2.49
CA ARG A 110 9.13 -2.61 -3.53
C ARG A 110 8.53 -1.24 -3.89
N TRP A 111 7.23 -1.03 -3.69
CA TRP A 111 6.58 0.23 -4.06
C TRP A 111 7.24 1.49 -3.51
N PRO A 112 7.70 1.56 -2.25
CA PRO A 112 8.33 2.76 -1.72
C PRO A 112 9.57 3.23 -2.50
N GLN A 113 10.28 2.31 -3.17
CA GLN A 113 11.46 2.62 -3.97
C GLN A 113 11.09 3.18 -5.35
N VAL A 114 9.91 2.82 -5.86
CA VAL A 114 9.48 3.10 -7.23
C VAL A 114 8.57 4.32 -7.29
N ILE A 115 7.71 4.51 -6.29
CA ILE A 115 6.67 5.55 -6.30
C ILE A 115 7.23 6.98 -6.34
N GLU A 116 8.35 7.23 -5.68
CA GLU A 116 8.97 8.57 -5.61
C GLU A 116 9.30 9.07 -7.02
N HIS A 117 9.80 8.19 -7.90
CA HIS A 117 10.10 8.53 -9.29
C HIS A 117 8.85 8.97 -10.07
N TYR A 118 7.72 8.29 -9.90
CA TYR A 118 6.47 8.67 -10.57
C TYR A 118 5.94 10.01 -10.08
N LEU A 119 6.04 10.29 -8.77
CA LEU A 119 5.65 11.57 -8.20
C LEU A 119 6.57 12.70 -8.66
N ASP A 120 7.87 12.45 -8.82
CA ASP A 120 8.84 13.43 -9.35
C ASP A 120 8.53 13.79 -10.81
N LEU A 121 8.20 12.79 -11.64
CA LEU A 121 7.77 13.00 -13.01
C LEU A 121 6.46 13.79 -13.08
N ALA A 122 5.49 13.48 -12.23
CA ALA A 122 4.22 14.21 -12.14
C ALA A 122 4.44 15.67 -11.71
N THR A 123 5.30 15.89 -10.70
CA THR A 123 5.67 17.22 -10.22
C THR A 123 6.29 18.06 -11.34
N SER A 124 7.26 17.49 -12.07
CA SER A 124 7.93 18.15 -13.19
C SER A 124 6.94 18.54 -14.29
N ARG A 125 6.02 17.64 -14.62
CA ARG A 125 4.94 17.87 -15.59
C ARG A 125 4.03 19.01 -15.18
N VAL A 126 3.63 19.04 -13.91
CA VAL A 126 2.79 20.12 -13.35
C VAL A 126 3.51 21.47 -13.47
N ILE A 127 4.78 21.55 -13.10
CA ILE A 127 5.59 22.78 -13.19
C ILE A 127 5.68 23.27 -14.64
N GLN A 128 6.02 22.37 -15.57
CA GLN A 128 6.18 22.72 -16.99
C GLN A 128 4.87 23.27 -17.57
N LYS A 129 3.74 22.58 -17.33
CA LYS A 129 2.44 22.97 -17.89
C LYS A 129 1.94 24.28 -17.27
N LYS A 130 2.13 24.50 -15.96
CA LYS A 130 1.83 25.79 -15.30
C LYS A 130 2.57 26.95 -15.96
N GLY A 131 3.87 26.79 -16.22
CA GLY A 131 4.68 27.82 -16.90
C GLY A 131 4.17 28.17 -18.31
N VAL A 132 3.73 27.17 -19.08
CA VAL A 132 3.14 27.40 -20.41
C VAL A 132 1.84 28.18 -20.33
N VAL A 133 0.93 27.79 -19.43
CA VAL A 133 -0.37 28.46 -19.25
C VAL A 133 -0.19 29.92 -18.82
N GLU A 134 0.69 30.18 -17.86
CA GLU A 134 1.00 31.54 -17.40
C GLU A 134 1.62 32.42 -18.51
N GLY A 135 2.51 31.85 -19.33
CA GLY A 135 3.10 32.56 -20.47
C GLY A 135 2.05 32.94 -21.53
N GLN A 136 1.10 32.04 -21.81
CA GLN A 136 -0.01 32.32 -22.72
C GLN A 136 -0.93 33.42 -22.18
N LEU A 137 -1.19 33.45 -20.87
CA LEU A 137 -2.00 34.50 -20.24
C LEU A 137 -1.29 35.87 -20.27
N LYS A 138 0.01 35.92 -19.96
CA LYS A 138 0.81 37.16 -20.01
C LYS A 138 0.88 37.75 -21.43
N SER A 139 1.08 36.91 -22.45
CA SER A 139 1.13 37.36 -23.85
C SER A 139 -0.23 37.88 -24.36
N LYS A 140 -1.36 37.31 -23.90
CA LYS A 140 -2.70 37.87 -24.16
C LYS A 140 -2.90 39.22 -23.47
N LYS A 141 -2.45 39.37 -22.23
CA LYS A 141 -2.58 40.63 -21.47
C LYS A 141 -1.78 41.79 -22.09
N ASN A 142 -0.62 41.51 -22.70
CA ASN A 142 0.20 42.53 -23.37
C ASN A 142 -0.29 42.93 -24.78
N ARG A 143 -1.32 42.25 -25.31
CA ARG A 143 -1.94 42.53 -26.62
C ARG A 143 -3.23 43.35 -26.54
N ILE A 144 -3.66 43.69 -25.32
CA ILE A 144 -4.80 44.57 -25.01
C ILE A 144 -4.21 45.86 -24.44
#